data_AF-A0A949DVV1-F1
#
_entry.id   AF-A0A949DVV1-F1
#
_cell.length_a   1.000
_cell.length_b   1.000
_cell.length_c   1.000
_cell.angle_alpha   90.00
_cell.angle_beta   90.00
_cell.angle_gamma   90.00
#
_symmetry.space_group_name_H-M   'P 1'
#
loop_
_entity.id
_entity.type
_entity.pdbx_description
1 polymer ?
#
loop_
_entity_poly.entity_id
_entity_poly.type
_entity_poly.pdbx_seq_one_letter_code
_entity_poly.pdbx_strand_id
1 'polypeptide(L)'
;MVKIRSVLTIFCLCLLFGTGVKSYAQPRINTADLKEHIRVHLEKVKFKNPGKYQEMMQKTGGNIIDCLSCHVEVAEGHKEQ
;
A
#
# COMPACT_ATOMS: atom_id res chain seq x y z
N MET A 1 35.29 -35.59 -2.31
CA MET A 1 34.68 -34.50 -3.11
C MET A 1 33.14 -34.54 -3.16
N VAL A 2 32.50 -35.69 -3.34
CA VAL A 2 31.01 -35.78 -3.42
C VAL A 2 30.29 -35.28 -2.16
N LYS A 3 30.81 -35.60 -0.97
CA LYS A 3 30.24 -35.17 0.32
C LYS A 3 30.22 -33.65 0.50
N ILE A 4 31.26 -32.95 0.03
CA ILE A 4 31.38 -31.49 0.14
C ILE A 4 30.38 -30.80 -0.79
N ARG A 5 30.21 -31.30 -2.02
CA ARG A 5 29.19 -30.79 -2.95
C ARG A 5 27.80 -30.94 -2.36
N SER A 6 27.50 -32.07 -1.73
CA SER A 6 26.19 -32.32 -1.12
C SER A 6 25.86 -31.37 0.04
N VAL A 7 26.85 -31.07 0.89
CA VAL A 7 26.68 -30.11 2.00
C VAL A 7 26.45 -28.69 1.48
N LEU A 8 27.16 -28.29 0.42
CA LEU A 8 27.00 -26.96 -0.18
C LEU A 8 25.58 -26.77 -0.75
N THR A 9 25.04 -27.79 -1.43
CA THR A 9 23.69 -27.74 -2.01
C THR A 9 22.62 -27.63 -0.92
N ILE A 10 22.76 -28.38 0.18
CA ILE A 10 21.83 -28.32 1.31
C ILE A 10 21.87 -26.94 1.95
N PHE A 11 23.06 -26.39 2.18
CA PHE A 11 23.23 -25.06 2.76
C PHE A 11 22.59 -23.97 1.88
N CYS A 12 22.80 -24.00 0.56
CA CYS A 12 22.17 -23.08 -0.38
C CYS A 12 20.63 -23.20 -0.38
N LEU A 13 20.10 -24.41 -0.31
CA LEU A 13 18.64 -24.62 -0.22
C LEU A 13 18.07 -24.03 1.08
N CYS A 14 18.73 -24.25 2.22
CA CYS A 14 18.29 -23.68 3.51
C CYS A 14 18.24 -22.15 3.50
N LEU A 15 19.20 -21.49 2.83
CA LEU A 15 19.20 -20.03 2.71
C LEU A 15 18.01 -19.50 1.89
N LEU A 16 17.62 -20.20 0.81
CA LEU A 16 16.48 -19.82 -0.02
C LEU A 16 15.13 -19.95 0.71
N PHE A 17 15.00 -20.95 1.61
CA PHE A 17 13.80 -21.11 2.44
C PHE A 17 13.75 -20.17 3.64
N GLY A 18 14.91 -19.73 4.16
CA GLY A 18 14.98 -18.84 5.33
C GLY A 18 14.64 -17.38 5.02
N THR A 19 14.91 -16.93 3.80
CA THR A 19 14.47 -15.61 3.33
C THR A 19 13.03 -15.71 2.86
N GLY A 20 12.08 -15.64 3.79
CA GLY A 20 10.65 -15.64 3.48
C GLY A 20 10.34 -14.65 2.35
N VAL A 21 9.76 -15.15 1.27
CA VAL A 21 9.40 -14.35 0.09
C VAL A 21 8.28 -13.40 0.50
N LYS A 22 8.62 -12.19 0.96
CA LYS A 22 7.63 -11.12 1.12
C LYS A 22 7.23 -10.64 -0.27
N SER A 23 6.05 -11.05 -0.70
CA SER A 23 5.43 -10.48 -1.88
C SER A 23 5.02 -9.04 -1.55
N TYR A 24 5.76 -8.07 -2.10
CA TYR A 24 5.42 -6.64 -2.09
C TYR A 24 4.44 -6.29 -3.22
N ALA A 25 3.81 -7.28 -3.85
CA ALA A 25 2.79 -7.03 -4.84
C ALA A 25 1.60 -6.34 -4.15
N GLN A 26 1.50 -5.04 -4.38
CA GLN A 26 0.38 -4.21 -3.96
C GLN A 26 -0.90 -4.88 -4.44
N PRO A 27 -1.84 -5.23 -3.54
CA PRO A 27 -3.06 -5.89 -3.96
C PRO A 27 -3.76 -4.98 -4.96
N ARG A 28 -4.15 -5.52 -6.12
CA ARG A 28 -5.02 -4.82 -7.07
C ARG A 28 -6.38 -4.68 -6.39
N ILE A 29 -6.55 -3.64 -5.57
CA ILE A 29 -7.81 -3.31 -4.93
C ILE A 29 -8.81 -3.05 -6.05
N ASN A 30 -9.91 -3.79 -6.03
CA ASN A 30 -10.99 -3.61 -6.99
C ASN A 30 -11.56 -2.18 -6.83
N THR A 31 -11.88 -1.49 -7.93
CA THR A 31 -12.33 -0.09 -7.88
C THR A 31 -13.60 0.12 -7.03
N ALA A 32 -14.48 -0.90 -6.97
CA ALA A 32 -15.64 -0.89 -6.08
C ALA A 32 -15.24 -0.93 -4.59
N ASP A 33 -14.23 -1.73 -4.24
CA ASP A 33 -13.72 -1.88 -2.89
C ASP A 33 -12.95 -0.62 -2.45
N LEU A 34 -12.23 0.00 -3.38
CA LEU A 34 -11.56 1.29 -3.15
C LEU A 34 -12.57 2.40 -2.82
N LYS A 35 -13.68 2.48 -3.55
CA LYS A 35 -14.71 3.50 -3.30
C LYS A 35 -15.34 3.35 -1.91
N GLU A 36 -15.63 2.13 -1.49
CA GLU A 36 -16.15 1.88 -0.14
C GLU A 36 -15.09 2.20 0.93
N HIS A 37 -13.83 1.83 0.68
CA HIS A 37 -12.74 2.16 1.58
C HIS A 37 -12.55 3.68 1.77
N ILE A 38 -12.62 4.45 0.68
CA ILE A 38 -12.57 5.92 0.72
C ILE A 38 -13.78 6.46 1.50
N ARG A 39 -14.99 5.95 1.25
CA ARG A 39 -16.20 6.37 1.98
C ARG A 39 -16.04 6.17 3.49
N VAL A 40 -15.59 4.99 3.91
CA VAL A 40 -15.35 4.65 5.33
C VAL A 40 -14.23 5.53 5.92
N HIS A 41 -13.18 5.80 5.16
CA HIS A 41 -12.10 6.70 5.58
C HIS A 41 -12.62 8.11 5.86
N LEU A 42 -13.41 8.67 4.94
CA LEU A 42 -13.97 10.02 5.08
C LEU A 42 -14.91 10.14 6.28
N GLU A 43 -15.77 9.15 6.51
CA GLU A 43 -16.63 9.10 7.69
C GLU A 43 -15.81 9.04 9.00
N LYS A 44 -14.74 8.25 9.03
CA LYS A 44 -13.83 8.22 10.19
C LYS A 44 -13.17 9.58 10.43
N VAL A 45 -12.74 10.28 9.39
CA VAL A 45 -12.12 11.61 9.54
C VAL A 45 -13.14 12.64 9.98
N LYS A 46 -14.35 12.61 9.42
CA LYS A 46 -15.48 13.47 9.84
C LYS A 46 -15.78 13.33 11.32
N PHE A 47 -15.84 12.11 11.83
CA PHE A 47 -16.10 11.86 13.25
C PHE A 47 -14.92 12.26 14.15
N LYS A 48 -13.69 11.90 13.77
CA LYS A 48 -12.50 12.17 14.59
C LYS A 48 -12.07 13.63 14.58
N ASN A 49 -12.20 14.30 13.43
CA ASN A 49 -11.75 15.68 13.23
C ASN A 49 -12.61 16.38 12.17
N PRO A 50 -13.77 16.94 12.57
CA PRO A 50 -14.71 17.57 11.64
C PRO A 50 -14.13 18.81 10.96
N GLY A 51 -13.24 19.56 11.64
CA GLY A 51 -12.56 20.72 11.06
C GLY A 51 -11.66 20.33 9.89
N LYS A 52 -10.83 19.29 10.07
CA LYS A 52 -9.99 18.76 8.99
C LYS A 52 -10.82 18.17 7.85
N TYR A 53 -11.94 17.50 8.15
CA TYR A 53 -12.87 17.03 7.13
C TYR A 53 -13.41 18.18 6.27
N GLN A 54 -13.84 19.26 6.89
CA GLN A 54 -14.36 20.44 6.19
C GLN A 54 -13.28 21.11 5.33
N GLU A 55 -12.06 21.22 5.85
CA GLU A 55 -10.92 21.74 5.09
C GLU A 55 -10.60 20.89 3.86
N MET A 56 -10.59 19.56 4.00
CA MET A 56 -10.37 18.64 2.88
C MET A 56 -11.48 18.74 1.83
N MET A 57 -12.74 18.82 2.26
CA MET A 57 -13.88 19.01 1.35
C MET A 57 -13.77 20.34 0.58
N GLN A 58 -13.37 21.43 1.25
CA GLN A 58 -13.17 22.71 0.59
C GLN A 58 -12.03 22.66 -0.43
N LYS A 59 -10.89 22.06 -0.08
CA LYS A 59 -9.71 21.94 -0.97
C LYS A 59 -9.99 21.09 -2.21
N THR A 60 -10.84 20.08 -2.09
CA THR A 60 -11.18 19.16 -3.19
C THR A 60 -12.47 19.53 -3.93
N GLY A 61 -13.05 20.71 -3.66
CA GLY A 61 -14.30 21.14 -4.29
C GLY A 61 -15.52 20.28 -3.94
N GLY A 62 -15.47 19.57 -2.81
CA GLY A 62 -16.52 18.70 -2.32
C GLY A 62 -16.56 17.30 -2.94
N ASN A 63 -15.57 16.93 -3.75
CA ASN A 63 -15.56 15.63 -4.44
C ASN A 63 -14.24 14.89 -4.26
N ILE A 64 -14.20 13.96 -3.31
CA ILE A 64 -13.07 13.06 -3.08
C ILE A 64 -13.42 11.68 -3.65
N ILE A 65 -12.88 11.38 -4.83
CA ILE A 65 -13.15 10.14 -5.56
C ILE A 65 -11.98 9.14 -5.51
N ASP A 66 -10.79 9.61 -5.15
CA ASP A 66 -9.59 8.79 -5.00
C ASP A 66 -8.73 9.29 -3.83
N CYS A 67 -7.78 8.44 -3.40
CA CYS A 67 -6.86 8.79 -2.30
C CYS A 67 -5.88 9.90 -2.70
N LEU A 68 -5.51 10.00 -3.98
CA LEU A 68 -4.52 10.95 -4.49
C LEU A 68 -5.04 12.40 -4.47
N SER A 69 -6.36 12.57 -4.56
CA SER A 69 -7.07 13.85 -4.45
C SER A 69 -6.79 14.55 -3.13
N CYS A 70 -6.37 13.81 -2.10
CA CYS A 70 -5.96 14.35 -0.80
C CYS A 70 -4.51 14.04 -0.42
N HIS A 71 -3.88 13.05 -1.04
CA HIS A 71 -2.51 12.61 -0.76
C HIS A 71 -1.58 12.86 -1.96
N VAL A 72 -1.55 14.10 -2.45
CA VAL A 72 -0.72 14.50 -3.61
C VAL A 72 0.77 14.21 -3.39
N GLU A 73 1.27 14.34 -2.16
CA GLU A 73 2.66 14.01 -1.79
C GLU A 73 3.01 12.53 -2.05
N VAL A 74 2.04 11.62 -2.01
CA VAL A 74 2.22 10.19 -2.36
C VAL A 74 2.23 10.00 -3.88
N ALA A 75 1.56 10.88 -4.63
CA ALA A 75 1.52 10.84 -6.09
C ALA A 75 2.82 11.34 -6.74
N GLU A 76 3.53 12.27 -6.11
CA GLU A 76 4.78 12.82 -6.64
C GLU A 76 5.96 11.83 -6.56
N GLY A 77 5.98 10.96 -5.55
CA GLY A 77 6.96 9.87 -5.46
C GLY A 77 6.78 8.75 -6.52
N HIS A 78 5.67 8.76 -7.26
CA HIS A 78 5.38 7.79 -8.33
C HIS A 78 5.79 8.27 -9.73
N LYS A 79 6.24 9.52 -9.89
CA LYS A 79 6.68 10.07 -11.19
C LYS A 79 8.17 9.90 -11.49
N GLU A 80 8.94 9.34 -10.55
CA GLU A 80 10.40 9.16 -10.68
C GLU A 80 10.85 7.69 -10.77
N GLN A 81 10.02 6.79 -11.31
CA GLN A 81 10.45 5.43 -11.70
C GLN A 81 10.00 5.06 -13.11
#